data_AF-A0A938VRN4-F1
#
_entry.id   AF-A0A938VRN4-F1
#
_cell.length_a   1.000
_cell.length_b   1.000
_cell.length_c   1.000
_cell.angle_alpha   90.00
_cell.angle_beta   90.00
_cell.angle_gamma   90.00
#
_symmetry.space_group_name_H-M   'P 1'
#
loop_
_entity.id
_entity.type
_entity.pdbx_description
1 polymer ?
#
loop_
_entity_poly.entity_id
_entity_poly.type
_entity_poly.pdbx_seq_one_letter_code
_entity_poly.pdbx_strand_id
1 'polypeptide(L)'
;MTGQAGRIKRIETSLTPSQAVMLWMEEAHRHGSIRAYATWLVDQPDAVFPLFWLCDRVEPPVRQAMKGQSRDAVEWAIYEALREAAFLFHLHQQANLRILQDWRALHLNLALLLVERRLLLADHRLGNAALKDRRARWRGVLTAALVELYALTGAMERLGARYFRGHPVLFEDAAQGLAWCLATAETLVEQHNDAIEFAAHPEHPTGVTKRQLIELAAVREATAGSANRLAAELVALARAETFALLGEHHAIADVLRPSVAHRAASADSAAAEA
;
A
#
# COMPACT_ATOMS: atom_id res chain seq x y z
N MET A 1 2.67 -50.94 -0.81
CA MET A 1 3.23 -49.65 -1.25
C MET A 1 2.18 -48.51 -1.31
N THR A 2 1.14 -48.53 -0.47
CA THR A 2 0.00 -47.58 -0.52
C THR A 2 0.04 -46.48 0.54
N GLY A 3 1.00 -46.52 1.47
CA GLY A 3 1.05 -45.60 2.63
C GLY A 3 1.74 -44.25 2.39
N GLN A 4 2.60 -44.14 1.37
CA GLN A 4 3.44 -42.96 1.15
C GLN A 4 2.75 -41.91 0.25
N ALA A 5 2.08 -42.35 -0.82
CA ALA A 5 1.25 -41.48 -1.67
C ALA A 5 0.06 -40.88 -0.91
N GLY A 6 -0.58 -41.65 -0.02
CA GLY A 6 -1.67 -41.18 0.84
C GLY A 6 -1.23 -40.32 2.04
N ARG A 7 0.08 -40.22 2.30
CA ARG A 7 0.68 -39.27 3.27
C ARG A 7 1.09 -37.97 2.59
N ILE A 8 1.67 -38.04 1.40
CA ILE A 8 2.04 -36.85 0.60
C ILE A 8 0.78 -36.04 0.25
N LYS A 9 -0.29 -36.71 -0.22
CA LYS A 9 -1.57 -36.05 -0.51
C LYS A 9 -2.30 -35.50 0.74
N ARG A 10 -1.95 -35.97 1.95
CA ARG A 10 -2.52 -35.51 3.23
C ARG A 10 -1.75 -34.33 3.81
N ILE A 11 -0.44 -34.29 3.58
CA ILE A 11 0.45 -33.18 3.94
C ILE A 11 0.19 -31.98 3.01
N GLU A 12 -0.27 -32.22 1.78
CA GLU A 12 -0.68 -31.17 0.82
C GLU A 12 -2.02 -30.48 1.16
N THR A 13 -2.81 -31.00 2.11
CA THR A 13 -4.19 -30.52 2.36
C THR A 13 -4.43 -29.75 3.65
N SER A 14 -3.46 -29.66 4.56
CA SER A 14 -3.60 -28.86 5.78
C SER A 14 -2.95 -27.49 5.58
N LEU A 15 -3.69 -26.57 4.95
CA LEU A 15 -3.27 -25.18 4.82
C LEU A 15 -3.36 -24.51 6.20
N THR A 16 -2.30 -23.83 6.60
CA THR A 16 -2.37 -22.85 7.70
C THR A 16 -3.24 -21.66 7.25
N PRO A 17 -3.79 -20.83 8.16
CA PRO A 17 -4.55 -19.64 7.80
C PRO A 17 -3.84 -18.76 6.77
N SER A 18 -2.56 -18.45 7.04
CA SER A 18 -1.69 -17.76 6.10
C SER A 18 -1.60 -18.43 4.72
N GLN A 19 -1.46 -19.77 4.64
CA GLN A 19 -1.38 -20.48 3.35
C GLN A 19 -2.71 -20.45 2.59
N ALA A 20 -3.84 -20.55 3.30
CA ALA A 20 -5.16 -20.44 2.69
C ALA A 20 -5.37 -19.06 2.07
N VAL A 21 -4.96 -17.99 2.77
CA VAL A 21 -5.04 -16.63 2.25
C VAL A 21 -4.11 -16.42 1.06
N MET A 22 -2.89 -16.96 1.06
CA MET A 22 -2.02 -16.85 -0.12
C MET A 22 -2.63 -17.55 -1.34
N LEU A 23 -3.21 -18.73 -1.15
CA LEU A 23 -3.89 -19.45 -2.25
C LEU A 23 -5.08 -18.66 -2.79
N TRP A 24 -5.88 -18.05 -1.90
CA TRP A 24 -6.96 -17.15 -2.30
C TRP A 24 -6.42 -15.93 -3.07
N MET A 25 -5.34 -15.31 -2.59
CA MET A 25 -4.73 -14.16 -3.25
C MET A 25 -4.25 -14.51 -4.66
N GLU A 26 -3.59 -15.66 -4.84
CA GLU A 26 -3.15 -16.12 -6.16
C GLU A 26 -4.32 -16.28 -7.13
N GLU A 27 -5.45 -16.81 -6.68
CA GLU A 27 -6.67 -16.92 -7.49
C GLU A 27 -7.24 -15.53 -7.81
N ALA A 28 -7.40 -14.68 -6.78
CA ALA A 28 -7.95 -13.34 -6.93
C ALA A 28 -7.10 -12.51 -7.92
N HIS A 29 -5.78 -12.56 -7.79
CA HIS A 29 -4.84 -11.80 -8.62
C HIS A 29 -4.90 -12.16 -10.10
N ARG A 30 -5.39 -13.34 -10.48
CA ARG A 30 -5.63 -13.70 -11.90
C ARG A 30 -6.64 -12.81 -12.60
N HIS A 31 -7.48 -12.09 -11.85
CA HIS A 31 -8.41 -11.10 -12.41
C HIS A 31 -7.74 -9.76 -12.76
N GLY A 32 -6.46 -9.57 -12.41
CA GLY A 32 -5.67 -8.38 -12.73
C GLY A 32 -5.99 -7.13 -11.91
N SER A 33 -7.23 -6.98 -11.42
CA SER A 33 -7.65 -5.85 -10.56
C SER A 33 -8.67 -6.25 -9.51
N ILE A 34 -8.69 -5.51 -8.40
CA ILE A 34 -9.70 -5.68 -7.34
C ILE A 34 -11.13 -5.42 -7.87
N ARG A 35 -11.28 -4.51 -8.84
CA ARG A 35 -12.58 -4.21 -9.45
C ARG A 35 -13.06 -5.37 -10.32
N ALA A 36 -12.19 -5.95 -11.14
CA ALA A 36 -12.52 -7.11 -11.97
C ALA A 36 -12.87 -8.32 -11.10
N TYR A 37 -12.11 -8.55 -10.03
CA TYR A 37 -12.39 -9.61 -9.07
C TYR A 37 -13.74 -9.40 -8.36
N ALA A 38 -14.00 -8.19 -7.84
CA ALA A 38 -15.27 -7.86 -7.19
C ALA A 38 -16.46 -7.96 -8.16
N THR A 39 -16.29 -7.56 -9.42
CA THR A 39 -17.33 -7.68 -10.45
C THR A 39 -17.64 -9.15 -10.73
N TRP A 40 -16.60 -9.98 -10.85
CA TRP A 40 -16.78 -11.41 -11.04
C TRP A 40 -17.52 -12.07 -9.88
N LEU A 41 -17.24 -11.66 -8.63
CA LEU A 41 -17.88 -12.20 -7.42
C LEU A 41 -19.40 -11.95 -7.37
N VAL A 42 -19.93 -10.89 -8.00
CA VAL A 42 -21.36 -10.53 -7.93
C VAL A 42 -22.27 -11.67 -8.42
N ASP A 43 -21.84 -12.40 -9.44
CA ASP A 43 -22.61 -13.50 -10.04
C ASP A 43 -22.22 -14.89 -9.50
N GLN A 44 -21.40 -14.95 -8.45
CA GLN A 44 -20.96 -16.21 -7.86
C GLN A 44 -21.84 -16.65 -6.68
N PRO A 45 -21.94 -17.96 -6.40
CA PRO A 45 -22.52 -18.46 -5.17
C PRO A 45 -21.76 -17.99 -3.92
N ASP A 46 -22.45 -17.88 -2.79
CA ASP A 46 -21.90 -17.47 -1.49
C ASP A 46 -20.61 -18.23 -1.10
N ALA A 47 -20.54 -19.53 -1.41
CA ALA A 47 -19.37 -20.37 -1.11
C ALA A 47 -18.06 -19.92 -1.81
N VAL A 48 -18.15 -19.08 -2.84
CA VAL A 48 -17.00 -18.53 -3.56
C VAL A 48 -16.50 -17.23 -2.92
N PHE A 49 -17.32 -16.56 -2.10
CA PHE A 49 -16.91 -15.33 -1.45
C PHE A 49 -15.74 -15.60 -0.48
N PRO A 50 -14.73 -14.72 -0.45
CA PRO A 50 -13.46 -14.98 0.22
C PRO A 50 -13.58 -15.47 1.66
N LEU A 51 -14.41 -14.82 2.47
CA LEU A 51 -14.53 -15.15 3.89
C LEU A 51 -15.20 -16.52 4.11
N PHE A 52 -16.24 -16.87 3.35
CA PHE A 52 -16.84 -18.21 3.43
C PHE A 52 -15.87 -19.27 2.92
N TRP A 53 -15.22 -19.01 1.79
CA TRP A 53 -14.22 -19.91 1.23
C TRP A 53 -13.06 -20.14 2.19
N LEU A 54 -12.57 -19.11 2.89
CA LEU A 54 -11.49 -19.23 3.87
C LEU A 54 -11.91 -20.08 5.07
N CYS A 55 -13.14 -19.92 5.58
CA CYS A 55 -13.66 -20.75 6.66
C CYS A 55 -13.63 -22.24 6.30
N ASP A 56 -14.15 -22.59 5.12
CA ASP A 56 -14.21 -23.98 4.62
C ASP A 56 -12.83 -24.62 4.43
N ARG A 57 -11.78 -23.81 4.22
CA ARG A 57 -10.40 -24.27 4.01
C ARG A 57 -9.59 -24.33 5.30
N VAL A 58 -9.86 -23.46 6.26
CA VAL A 58 -9.07 -23.33 7.49
C VAL A 58 -9.61 -24.21 8.61
N GLU A 59 -10.93 -24.32 8.79
CA GLU A 59 -11.49 -25.07 9.92
C GLU A 59 -11.14 -26.57 9.90
N PRO A 60 -11.33 -27.33 8.79
CA PRO A 60 -11.14 -28.77 8.82
C PRO A 60 -9.70 -29.20 9.16
N PRO A 61 -8.64 -28.57 8.61
CA PRO A 61 -7.27 -28.84 9.04
C PRO A 61 -7.01 -28.60 10.53
N VAL A 62 -7.57 -27.53 11.09
CA VAL A 62 -7.40 -27.20 12.52
C VAL A 62 -8.09 -28.24 13.39
N ARG A 63 -9.35 -28.59 13.07
CA ARG A 63 -10.11 -29.63 13.78
C ARG A 63 -9.39 -30.98 13.71
N GLN A 64 -8.81 -31.31 12.56
CA GLN A 64 -8.04 -32.54 12.37
C GLN A 64 -6.72 -32.54 13.17
N ALA A 65 -6.01 -31.40 13.22
CA ALA A 65 -4.78 -31.25 13.99
C ALA A 65 -5.03 -31.31 15.51
N MET A 66 -6.20 -30.87 15.96
CA MET A 66 -6.62 -30.88 17.37
C MET A 66 -7.35 -32.16 17.80
N LYS A 67 -7.31 -33.22 16.99
CA LYS A 67 -7.97 -34.49 17.31
C LYS A 67 -7.50 -35.04 18.66
N GLY A 68 -8.45 -35.31 19.56
CA GLY A 68 -8.19 -35.82 20.91
C GLY A 68 -8.10 -34.74 21.99
N GLN A 69 -8.17 -33.45 21.62
CA GLN A 69 -8.31 -32.34 22.56
C GLN A 69 -9.77 -32.16 23.01
N SER A 70 -9.99 -31.35 24.04
CA SER A 70 -11.35 -30.98 24.49
C SER A 70 -12.07 -30.16 23.41
N ARG A 71 -13.41 -30.21 23.43
CA ARG A 71 -14.24 -29.44 22.49
C ARG A 71 -13.89 -27.95 22.56
N ASP A 72 -13.81 -27.40 23.76
CA ASP A 72 -13.52 -25.96 23.96
C ASP A 72 -12.15 -25.57 23.41
N ALA A 73 -11.14 -26.42 23.56
CA ALA A 73 -9.81 -26.17 22.99
C ALA A 73 -9.83 -26.21 21.45
N VAL A 74 -10.61 -27.11 20.86
CA VAL A 74 -10.79 -27.18 19.40
C VAL A 74 -11.50 -25.94 18.87
N GLU A 75 -12.61 -25.54 19.48
CA GLU A 75 -13.37 -24.35 19.06
C GLU A 75 -12.54 -23.07 19.20
N TRP A 76 -11.76 -22.93 20.28
CA TRP A 76 -10.84 -21.79 20.44
C TRP A 76 -9.74 -21.77 19.37
N ALA A 77 -9.16 -22.94 19.05
CA ALA A 77 -8.15 -23.03 18.00
C ALA A 77 -8.71 -22.68 16.62
N ILE A 78 -9.94 -23.09 16.32
CA ILE A 78 -10.65 -22.70 15.09
C ILE A 78 -10.87 -21.18 15.08
N TYR A 79 -11.37 -20.62 16.18
CA TYR A 79 -11.60 -19.18 16.30
C TYR A 79 -10.33 -18.36 16.01
N GLU A 80 -9.21 -18.70 16.65
CA GLU A 80 -7.92 -18.03 16.43
C GLU A 80 -7.44 -18.14 14.98
N ALA A 81 -7.60 -19.32 14.37
CA ALA A 81 -7.21 -19.57 12.99
C ALA A 81 -8.05 -18.76 11.99
N LEU A 82 -9.37 -18.69 12.20
CA LEU A 82 -10.26 -17.88 11.37
C LEU A 82 -10.02 -16.38 11.56
N ARG A 83 -9.73 -15.94 12.79
CA ARG A 83 -9.34 -14.56 13.09
C ARG A 83 -8.07 -14.16 12.34
N GLU A 84 -7.05 -15.02 12.30
CA GLU A 84 -5.84 -14.79 11.52
C GLU A 84 -6.15 -14.68 10.02
N ALA A 85 -6.95 -15.60 9.47
CA ALA A 85 -7.33 -15.59 8.05
C ALA A 85 -8.10 -14.31 7.68
N ALA A 86 -9.08 -13.93 8.49
CA ALA A 86 -9.86 -12.70 8.30
C ALA A 86 -8.95 -11.46 8.36
N PHE A 87 -8.03 -11.39 9.32
CA PHE A 87 -7.07 -10.29 9.40
C PHE A 87 -6.22 -10.14 8.14
N LEU A 88 -5.65 -11.24 7.63
CA LEU A 88 -4.83 -11.19 6.42
C LEU A 88 -5.65 -10.82 5.18
N PHE A 89 -6.88 -11.34 5.08
CA PHE A 89 -7.83 -10.94 4.03
C PHE A 89 -8.10 -9.43 4.09
N HIS A 90 -8.50 -8.90 5.24
CA HIS A 90 -8.78 -7.47 5.39
C HIS A 90 -7.53 -6.62 5.13
N LEU A 91 -6.34 -7.06 5.55
CA LEU A 91 -5.09 -6.35 5.28
C LEU A 91 -4.79 -6.23 3.78
N HIS A 92 -5.01 -7.31 3.03
CA HIS A 92 -4.90 -7.28 1.57
C HIS A 92 -5.91 -6.31 0.95
N GLN A 93 -7.17 -6.31 1.43
CA GLN A 93 -8.19 -5.39 0.94
C GLN A 93 -7.83 -3.93 1.25
N GLN A 94 -7.40 -3.62 2.47
CA GLN A 94 -7.00 -2.27 2.88
C GLN A 94 -5.84 -1.73 2.03
N ALA A 95 -4.83 -2.56 1.76
CA ALA A 95 -3.70 -2.18 0.91
C ALA A 95 -4.16 -1.79 -0.50
N ASN A 96 -5.02 -2.59 -1.12
CA ASN A 96 -5.52 -2.34 -2.47
C ASN A 96 -6.52 -1.18 -2.54
N LEU A 97 -7.42 -1.08 -1.56
CA LEU A 97 -8.36 0.03 -1.46
C LEU A 97 -7.65 1.36 -1.26
N ARG A 98 -6.55 1.38 -0.50
CA ARG A 98 -5.73 2.59 -0.32
C ARG A 98 -5.22 3.13 -1.65
N ILE A 99 -4.64 2.27 -2.49
CA ILE A 99 -4.18 2.68 -3.82
C ILE A 99 -5.35 3.14 -4.68
N LEU A 100 -6.47 2.41 -4.67
CA LEU A 100 -7.64 2.75 -5.48
C LEU A 100 -8.26 4.11 -5.08
N GLN A 101 -8.29 4.43 -3.79
CA GLN A 101 -8.82 5.69 -3.26
C GLN A 101 -7.94 6.87 -3.65
N ASP A 102 -6.62 6.71 -3.52
CA ASP A 102 -5.65 7.79 -3.80
C ASP A 102 -5.36 7.92 -5.30
N TRP A 103 -5.71 6.90 -6.09
CA TRP A 103 -5.37 6.76 -7.51
C TRP A 103 -5.60 8.03 -8.33
N ARG A 104 -6.82 8.58 -8.22
CA ARG A 104 -7.23 9.77 -8.98
C ARG A 104 -6.45 11.01 -8.52
N ALA A 105 -6.23 11.16 -7.21
CA ALA A 105 -5.50 12.29 -6.66
C ALA A 105 -4.03 12.26 -7.11
N LEU A 106 -3.37 11.11 -7.01
CA LEU A 106 -1.98 10.93 -7.45
C LEU A 106 -1.81 11.27 -8.94
N HIS A 107 -2.70 10.77 -9.80
CA HIS A 107 -2.66 11.06 -11.24
C HIS A 107 -2.83 12.55 -11.55
N LEU A 108 -3.81 13.19 -10.90
CA LEU A 108 -4.07 14.62 -11.11
C LEU A 108 -2.92 15.48 -10.61
N ASN A 109 -2.31 15.13 -9.48
CA ASN A 109 -1.13 15.83 -8.95
C ASN A 109 0.06 15.74 -9.91
N LEU A 110 0.34 14.56 -10.46
CA LEU A 110 1.41 14.38 -11.45
C LEU A 110 1.11 15.09 -12.77
N ALA A 111 -0.14 15.03 -13.25
CA ALA A 111 -0.56 15.76 -14.45
C ALA A 111 -0.40 17.27 -14.27
N LEU A 112 -0.77 17.81 -13.11
CA LEU A 112 -0.59 19.22 -12.77
C LEU A 112 0.90 19.59 -12.74
N LEU A 113 1.75 18.78 -12.11
CA LEU A 113 3.20 18.99 -12.08
C LEU A 113 3.80 19.01 -13.49
N LEU A 114 3.35 18.13 -14.39
CA LEU A 114 3.76 18.11 -15.79
C LEU A 114 3.35 19.38 -16.54
N VAL A 115 2.12 19.85 -16.35
CA VAL A 115 1.63 21.09 -16.97
C VAL A 115 2.36 22.31 -16.43
N GLU A 116 2.52 22.43 -15.11
CA GLU A 116 3.26 23.52 -14.48
C GLU A 116 4.72 23.57 -14.94
N ARG A 117 5.36 22.42 -15.12
CA ARG A 117 6.71 22.36 -15.71
C ARG A 117 6.73 22.95 -17.12
N ARG A 118 5.77 22.61 -17.99
CA ARG A 118 5.70 23.18 -19.34
C ARG A 118 5.51 24.70 -19.31
N LEU A 119 4.68 25.21 -18.40
CA LEU A 119 4.50 26.64 -18.22
C LEU A 119 5.79 27.32 -17.74
N LEU A 120 6.52 26.71 -16.80
CA LEU A 120 7.83 27.21 -16.35
C LEU A 120 8.87 27.30 -17.47
N LEU A 121 8.78 26.45 -18.50
CA LEU A 121 9.68 26.48 -19.66
C LEU A 121 9.25 27.51 -20.72
N ALA A 122 7.94 27.70 -20.91
CA ALA A 122 7.40 28.54 -21.98
C ALA A 122 7.24 30.02 -21.59
N ASP A 123 7.21 30.33 -20.29
CA ASP A 123 6.84 31.67 -19.82
C ASP A 123 8.04 32.63 -19.78
N HIS A 124 8.39 33.18 -20.94
CA HIS A 124 9.39 34.24 -21.09
C HIS A 124 8.91 35.61 -20.58
N ARG A 125 7.64 35.73 -20.14
CA ARG A 125 7.03 37.02 -19.77
C ARG A 125 7.14 37.33 -18.28
N LEU A 126 7.41 36.32 -17.45
CA LEU A 126 7.63 36.50 -16.02
C LEU A 126 9.02 37.09 -15.75
N GLY A 127 9.09 38.09 -14.86
CA GLY A 127 10.37 38.56 -14.35
C GLY A 127 11.09 37.47 -13.54
N ASN A 128 12.43 37.57 -13.46
CA ASN A 128 13.30 36.55 -12.83
C ASN A 128 12.88 36.16 -11.40
N ALA A 129 12.37 37.11 -10.60
CA ALA A 129 11.92 36.83 -9.23
C ALA A 129 10.66 35.93 -9.20
N ALA A 130 9.66 36.23 -10.03
CA ALA A 130 8.42 35.46 -10.10
C ALA A 130 8.65 34.03 -10.62
N LEU A 131 9.56 33.87 -11.59
CA LEU A 131 9.99 32.54 -12.07
C LEU A 131 10.67 31.72 -10.98
N LYS A 132 11.54 32.37 -10.18
CA LYS A 132 12.24 31.72 -9.07
C LYS A 132 11.27 31.21 -8.01
N ASP A 133 10.30 32.02 -7.61
CA ASP A 133 9.31 31.64 -6.61
C ASP A 133 8.38 30.53 -7.12
N ARG A 134 7.94 30.60 -8.39
CA ARG A 134 7.11 29.56 -8.99
C ARG A 134 7.86 28.24 -9.10
N ARG A 135 9.13 28.26 -9.49
CA ARG A 135 10.00 27.07 -9.52
C ARG A 135 10.20 26.48 -8.12
N ALA A 136 10.41 27.32 -7.11
CA ALA A 136 10.55 26.87 -5.73
C ALA A 136 9.28 26.17 -5.22
N ARG A 137 8.09 26.71 -5.52
CA ARG A 137 6.80 26.07 -5.19
C ARG A 137 6.61 24.75 -5.93
N TRP A 138 6.85 24.73 -7.24
CA TRP A 138 6.75 23.50 -8.05
C TRP A 138 7.65 22.39 -7.50
N ARG A 139 8.90 22.74 -7.15
CA ARG A 139 9.86 21.83 -6.52
C ARG A 139 9.33 21.28 -5.19
N GLY A 140 8.78 22.15 -4.34
CA GLY A 140 8.18 21.74 -3.06
C GLY A 140 7.04 20.74 -3.24
N VAL A 141 6.14 20.98 -4.20
CA VAL A 141 5.02 20.08 -4.51
C VAL A 141 5.53 18.75 -5.07
N LEU A 142 6.52 18.76 -5.97
CA LEU A 142 7.13 17.53 -6.50
C LEU A 142 7.81 16.71 -5.39
N THR A 143 8.55 17.36 -4.49
CA THR A 143 9.16 16.68 -3.34
C THR A 143 8.10 16.07 -2.42
N ALA A 144 7.00 16.78 -2.13
CA ALA A 144 5.91 16.24 -1.33
C ALA A 144 5.25 15.02 -1.99
N ALA A 145 5.03 15.06 -3.31
CA ALA A 145 4.49 13.93 -4.07
C ALA A 145 5.42 12.71 -4.03
N LEU A 146 6.74 12.90 -4.14
CA LEU A 146 7.71 11.82 -4.00
C LEU A 146 7.70 11.20 -2.59
N VAL A 147 7.55 12.03 -1.56
CA VAL A 147 7.45 11.54 -0.18
C VAL A 147 6.25 10.61 -0.02
N GLU A 148 5.10 10.98 -0.57
CA GLU A 148 3.88 10.17 -0.54
C GLU A 148 4.05 8.87 -1.34
N LEU A 149 4.58 8.94 -2.56
CA LEU A 149 4.78 7.77 -3.42
C LEU A 149 5.79 6.78 -2.82
N TYR A 150 6.92 7.24 -2.27
CA TYR A 150 7.87 6.35 -1.58
C TYR A 150 7.28 5.78 -0.29
N ALA A 151 6.48 6.54 0.45
CA ALA A 151 5.81 6.03 1.64
C ALA A 151 4.82 4.91 1.28
N LEU A 152 4.04 5.07 0.20
CA LEU A 152 3.13 4.05 -0.32
C LEU A 152 3.90 2.79 -0.74
N THR A 153 4.89 2.92 -1.62
CA THR A 153 5.70 1.78 -2.09
C THR A 153 6.36 1.05 -0.93
N GLY A 154 7.02 1.79 -0.03
CA GLY A 154 7.68 1.21 1.14
C GLY A 154 6.71 0.54 2.13
N ALA A 155 5.48 1.05 2.25
CA ALA A 155 4.45 0.40 3.08
C ALA A 155 4.02 -0.94 2.46
N MET A 156 3.76 -0.98 1.15
CA MET A 156 3.35 -2.22 0.46
C MET A 156 4.42 -3.31 0.54
N GLU A 157 5.68 -2.95 0.32
CA GLU A 157 6.83 -3.87 0.44
C GLU A 157 6.93 -4.45 1.87
N ARG A 158 6.78 -3.60 2.89
CA ARG A 158 6.83 -4.03 4.30
C ARG A 158 5.68 -4.95 4.66
N LEU A 159 4.47 -4.65 4.19
CA LEU A 159 3.31 -5.51 4.40
C LEU A 159 3.53 -6.87 3.72
N GLY A 160 3.99 -6.88 2.48
CA GLY A 160 4.31 -8.09 1.71
C GLY A 160 5.32 -8.97 2.43
N ALA A 161 6.45 -8.38 2.84
CA ALA A 161 7.51 -9.08 3.56
C ALA A 161 7.04 -9.64 4.91
N ARG A 162 6.23 -8.87 5.66
CA ARG A 162 5.86 -9.22 7.03
C ARG A 162 4.70 -10.20 7.13
N TYR A 163 3.64 -10.01 6.33
CA TYR A 163 2.37 -10.71 6.49
C TYR A 163 2.09 -11.71 5.36
N PHE A 164 2.67 -11.49 4.18
CA PHE A 164 2.37 -12.26 2.98
C PHE A 164 3.58 -13.06 2.49
N ARG A 165 4.58 -13.32 3.34
CA ARG A 165 5.78 -14.12 3.02
C ARG A 165 6.52 -13.64 1.76
N GLY A 166 6.47 -12.34 1.47
CA GLY A 166 7.06 -11.74 0.29
C GLY A 166 6.19 -11.81 -0.97
N HIS A 167 4.99 -12.39 -0.92
CA HIS A 167 4.04 -12.29 -2.02
C HIS A 167 3.60 -10.83 -2.24
N PRO A 168 3.41 -10.39 -3.50
CA PRO A 168 2.85 -9.09 -3.80
C PRO A 168 1.49 -8.91 -3.12
N VAL A 169 1.32 -7.80 -2.39
CA VAL A 169 0.05 -7.48 -1.71
C VAL A 169 -0.95 -6.84 -2.67
N LEU A 170 -0.45 -6.06 -3.62
CA LEU A 170 -1.28 -5.34 -4.57
C LEU A 170 -1.67 -6.25 -5.75
N PHE A 171 -2.89 -6.05 -6.27
CA PHE A 171 -3.24 -6.49 -7.61
C PHE A 171 -2.30 -5.87 -8.65
N GLU A 172 -2.17 -6.54 -9.78
CA GLU A 172 -1.24 -6.14 -10.84
C GLU A 172 -1.47 -4.72 -11.34
N ASP A 173 -2.73 -4.33 -11.57
CA ASP A 173 -3.09 -2.99 -12.03
C ASP A 173 -2.65 -1.88 -11.05
N ALA A 174 -2.90 -2.09 -9.76
CA ALA A 174 -2.53 -1.18 -8.69
C ALA A 174 -1.00 -1.11 -8.54
N ALA A 175 -0.30 -2.24 -8.65
CA ALA A 175 1.16 -2.31 -8.56
C ALA A 175 1.84 -1.58 -9.73
N GLN A 176 1.46 -1.92 -10.97
CA GLN A 176 1.94 -1.24 -12.18
C GLN A 176 1.66 0.26 -12.12
N GLY A 177 0.49 0.57 -11.62
CA GLY A 177 0.03 1.92 -11.50
C GLY A 177 0.85 2.79 -10.55
N LEU A 178 1.09 2.30 -9.34
CA LEU A 178 1.95 2.94 -8.35
C LEU A 178 3.38 3.10 -8.90
N ALA A 179 3.91 2.07 -9.56
CA ALA A 179 5.23 2.10 -10.18
C ALA A 179 5.31 3.17 -11.29
N TRP A 180 4.27 3.30 -12.12
CA TRP A 180 4.20 4.34 -13.15
C TRP A 180 4.19 5.75 -12.56
N CYS A 181 3.41 5.98 -11.49
CA CYS A 181 3.38 7.26 -10.80
C CYS A 181 4.76 7.63 -10.24
N LEU A 182 5.42 6.68 -9.58
CA LEU A 182 6.75 6.88 -9.01
C LEU A 182 7.79 7.18 -10.10
N ALA A 183 7.84 6.37 -11.15
CA ALA A 183 8.76 6.58 -12.26
C ALA A 183 8.54 7.95 -12.93
N THR A 184 7.29 8.36 -13.11
CA THR A 184 6.95 9.68 -13.67
C THR A 184 7.47 10.82 -12.79
N ALA A 185 7.32 10.71 -11.47
CA ALA A 185 7.83 11.70 -10.52
C ALA A 185 9.37 11.75 -10.50
N GLU A 186 10.05 10.59 -10.54
CA GLU A 186 11.52 10.51 -10.61
C GLU A 186 12.04 11.14 -11.92
N THR A 187 11.41 10.85 -13.07
CA THR A 187 11.76 11.50 -14.36
C THR A 187 11.57 13.02 -14.30
N LEU A 188 10.55 13.53 -13.61
CA LEU A 188 10.39 14.97 -13.41
C LEU A 188 11.53 15.60 -12.60
N VAL A 189 12.09 14.85 -11.64
CA VAL A 189 13.27 15.28 -10.87
C VAL A 189 14.49 15.33 -11.75
N GLU A 190 14.77 14.27 -12.50
CA GLU A 190 15.91 14.21 -13.43
C GLU A 190 15.88 15.41 -14.38
N GLN A 191 14.74 15.63 -15.04
CA GLN A 191 14.52 16.74 -15.95
C GLN A 191 14.67 18.13 -15.31
N HIS A 192 14.39 18.26 -14.00
CA HIS A 192 14.56 19.50 -13.26
C HIS A 192 16.02 19.72 -12.85
N ASN A 193 16.67 18.67 -12.35
CA ASN A 193 18.09 18.69 -11.98
C ASN A 193 18.96 18.99 -13.21
N ASP A 194 18.72 18.34 -14.35
CA ASP A 194 19.41 18.61 -15.62
C ASP A 194 19.30 20.09 -16.04
N ALA A 195 18.10 20.67 -15.91
CA ALA A 195 17.87 22.08 -16.26
C ALA A 195 18.61 23.06 -15.34
N ILE A 196 18.82 22.68 -14.06
CA ILE A 196 19.61 23.45 -13.10
C ILE A 196 21.09 23.34 -13.43
N GLU A 197 21.59 22.13 -13.69
CA GLU A 197 23.00 21.88 -14.01
C GLU A 197 23.40 22.56 -15.32
N PHE A 198 22.56 22.48 -16.35
CA PHE A 198 22.78 23.21 -17.60
C PHE A 198 22.84 24.72 -17.40
N ALA A 199 21.98 25.29 -16.55
CA ALA A 199 22.00 26.72 -16.25
C ALA A 199 23.20 27.16 -15.39
N ALA A 200 23.84 26.22 -14.68
CA ALA A 200 25.01 26.47 -13.83
C ALA A 200 26.35 26.34 -14.57
N HIS A 201 26.35 25.98 -15.86
CA HIS A 201 27.57 25.82 -16.66
C HIS A 201 28.36 27.14 -16.78
N PRO A 202 29.71 27.10 -16.85
CA PRO A 202 30.58 28.28 -16.69
C PRO A 202 30.37 29.39 -17.73
N GLU A 203 29.85 29.05 -18.91
CA GLU A 203 29.60 29.99 -20.00
C GLU A 203 28.34 30.86 -19.76
N HIS A 204 27.49 30.47 -18.82
CA HIS A 204 26.30 31.21 -18.41
C HIS A 204 26.18 31.24 -16.88
N PRO A 205 26.89 32.15 -16.17
CA PRO A 205 26.90 32.21 -14.72
C PRO A 205 25.57 32.77 -14.21
N THR A 206 24.52 31.95 -14.24
CA THR A 206 23.31 32.19 -13.46
C THR A 206 23.59 31.71 -12.05
N GLY A 207 23.26 32.48 -11.01
CA GLY A 207 23.56 32.19 -9.60
C GLY A 207 22.81 30.98 -9.01
N VAL A 208 22.74 29.88 -9.77
CA VAL A 208 22.08 28.63 -9.46
C VAL A 208 22.95 27.84 -8.47
N THR A 209 22.38 27.54 -7.31
CA THR A 209 23.07 26.87 -6.21
C THR A 209 22.62 25.42 -6.12
N LYS A 210 23.54 24.50 -5.78
CA LYS A 210 23.26 23.07 -5.52
C LYS A 210 22.06 22.80 -4.58
N ARG A 211 21.68 23.79 -3.76
CA ARG A 211 20.49 23.77 -2.89
C ARG A 211 19.14 23.65 -3.64
N GLN A 212 19.13 23.81 -4.96
CA GLN A 212 17.92 23.71 -5.78
C GLN A 212 17.66 22.32 -6.37
N LEU A 213 18.64 21.41 -6.28
CA LEU A 213 18.51 20.03 -6.71
C LEU A 213 17.58 19.25 -5.76
N ILE A 214 16.91 18.24 -6.30
CA ILE A 214 16.20 17.23 -5.51
C ILE A 214 17.05 15.97 -5.49
N GLU A 215 17.51 15.58 -4.31
CA GLU A 215 18.29 14.35 -4.09
C GLU A 215 17.34 13.18 -3.79
N LEU A 216 17.04 12.35 -4.81
CA LEU A 216 16.09 11.24 -4.68
C LEU A 216 16.43 10.28 -3.52
N ALA A 217 17.72 9.97 -3.33
CA ALA A 217 18.17 9.10 -2.25
C ALA A 217 17.83 9.68 -0.86
N ALA A 218 18.04 10.98 -0.66
CA ALA A 218 17.71 11.65 0.59
C ALA A 218 16.21 11.70 0.84
N VAL A 219 15.40 11.94 -0.20
CA VAL A 219 13.93 11.90 -0.10
C VAL A 219 13.48 10.48 0.29
N ARG A 220 14.00 9.45 -0.37
CA ARG A 220 13.68 8.05 -0.08
C ARG A 220 14.05 7.67 1.37
N GLU A 221 15.24 8.05 1.83
CA GLU A 221 15.66 7.79 3.22
C GLU A 221 14.73 8.46 4.24
N ALA A 222 14.38 9.73 4.02
CA ALA A 222 13.48 10.49 4.88
C ALA A 222 12.07 9.88 4.97
N THR A 223 11.64 9.11 3.96
CA THR A 223 10.31 8.50 3.90
C THR A 223 10.15 7.21 4.70
N ALA A 224 11.24 6.62 5.20
CA ALA A 224 11.19 5.35 5.93
C ALA A 224 10.22 5.40 7.13
N GLY A 225 10.18 6.53 7.84
CA GLY A 225 9.23 6.77 8.93
C GLY A 225 7.78 6.82 8.45
N SER A 226 7.52 7.50 7.32
CA SER A 226 6.18 7.59 6.73
C SER A 226 5.68 6.24 6.21
N ALA A 227 6.52 5.44 5.55
CA ALA A 227 6.19 4.09 5.13
C ALA A 227 5.80 3.18 6.31
N ASN A 228 6.56 3.25 7.42
CA ASN A 228 6.24 2.50 8.63
C ASN A 228 4.89 2.91 9.24
N ARG A 229 4.61 4.21 9.28
CA ARG A 229 3.33 4.72 9.81
C ARG A 229 2.16 4.29 8.96
N LEU A 230 2.26 4.41 7.64
CA LEU A 230 1.23 3.99 6.71
C LEU A 230 0.98 2.48 6.80
N ALA A 231 2.03 1.65 6.87
CA ALA A 231 1.87 0.21 7.08
C ALA A 231 1.16 -0.11 8.41
N ALA A 232 1.51 0.59 9.49
CA ALA A 232 0.86 0.41 10.79
C ALA A 232 -0.62 0.82 10.77
N GLU A 233 -0.96 1.89 10.05
CA GLU A 233 -2.33 2.35 9.86
C GLU A 233 -3.18 1.31 9.10
N LEU A 234 -2.66 0.75 8.01
CA LEU A 234 -3.35 -0.30 7.25
C LEU A 234 -3.57 -1.56 8.09
N VAL A 235 -2.59 -1.92 8.93
CA VAL A 235 -2.73 -3.02 9.90
C VAL A 235 -3.80 -2.72 10.95
N ALA A 236 -3.87 -1.49 11.45
CA ALA A 236 -4.88 -1.09 12.43
C ALA A 236 -6.29 -1.14 11.83
N LEU A 237 -6.47 -0.67 10.59
CA LEU A 237 -7.74 -0.75 9.86
C LEU A 237 -8.16 -2.20 9.63
N ALA A 238 -7.24 -3.05 9.18
CA ALA A 238 -7.52 -4.47 8.95
C ALA A 238 -7.94 -5.21 10.23
N ARG A 239 -7.29 -4.91 11.36
CA ARG A 239 -7.67 -5.43 12.68
C ARG A 239 -9.05 -4.95 13.11
N ALA A 240 -9.35 -3.67 12.91
CA ALA A 240 -10.66 -3.11 13.22
C ALA A 240 -11.78 -3.81 12.45
N GLU A 241 -11.59 -4.07 11.15
CA GLU A 241 -12.56 -4.82 10.33
C GLU A 241 -12.70 -6.28 10.80
N THR A 242 -11.58 -6.91 11.16
CA THR A 242 -11.60 -8.27 11.71
C THR A 242 -12.39 -8.34 13.01
N PHE A 243 -12.18 -7.40 13.93
CA PHE A 243 -12.95 -7.34 15.18
C PHE A 243 -14.42 -7.04 14.95
N ALA A 244 -14.73 -6.16 13.99
CA ALA A 244 -16.11 -5.90 13.60
C ALA A 244 -16.80 -7.17 13.05
N LEU A 245 -16.09 -7.94 12.21
CA LEU A 245 -16.58 -9.21 11.67
C LEU A 245 -16.84 -10.26 12.77
N LEU A 246 -16.00 -10.29 13.80
CA LEU A 246 -16.11 -11.23 14.93
C LEU A 246 -17.02 -10.73 16.06
N GLY A 247 -17.61 -9.52 15.94
CA GLY A 247 -18.46 -8.92 16.97
C GLY A 247 -17.70 -8.34 18.18
N GLU A 248 -16.37 -8.24 18.11
CA GLU A 248 -15.49 -7.71 19.16
C GLU A 248 -15.40 -6.16 19.14
N HIS A 249 -16.53 -5.46 19.07
CA HIS A 249 -16.57 -4.01 18.83
C HIS A 249 -15.80 -3.16 19.85
N HIS A 250 -15.67 -3.64 21.09
CA HIS A 250 -14.93 -2.94 22.14
C HIS A 250 -13.44 -2.79 21.83
N ALA A 251 -12.84 -3.72 21.08
CA ALA A 251 -11.42 -3.70 20.74
C ALA A 251 -11.08 -2.76 19.56
N ILE A 252 -12.08 -2.29 18.82
CA ILE A 252 -11.91 -1.43 17.62
C ILE A 252 -11.29 -0.09 18.00
N ALA A 253 -11.83 0.57 19.04
CA ALA A 253 -11.38 1.89 19.44
C ALA A 253 -9.92 1.89 19.90
N ASP A 254 -9.47 0.84 20.57
CA ASP A 254 -8.10 0.71 21.06
C ASP A 254 -7.09 0.56 19.92
N VAL A 255 -7.44 -0.19 18.87
CA VAL A 255 -6.55 -0.39 17.73
C VAL A 255 -6.48 0.81 16.81
N LEU A 256 -7.57 1.57 16.66
CA LEU A 256 -7.59 2.77 15.79
C LEU A 256 -7.02 4.02 16.46
N ARG A 257 -6.97 4.08 17.80
CA ARG A 257 -6.53 5.26 18.57
C ARG A 257 -5.18 5.83 18.11
N PRO A 258 -4.12 5.03 17.89
CA PRO A 258 -2.82 5.56 17.44
C PRO A 258 -2.89 6.21 16.05
N SER A 259 -3.64 5.62 15.13
CA SER A 259 -3.79 6.12 13.76
C SER A 259 -4.62 7.41 13.71
N VAL A 260 -5.70 7.49 14.49
CA VAL A 260 -6.54 8.69 14.57
C VAL A 260 -5.77 9.87 15.19
N ALA A 261 -5.07 9.62 16.30
CA ALA A 261 -4.25 10.66 16.95
C ALA A 261 -3.17 11.20 16.01
N HIS A 262 -2.57 10.35 15.18
CA HIS A 262 -1.56 10.78 14.21
C HIS A 262 -2.13 11.58 13.04
N ARG A 263 -3.30 11.18 12.50
CA ARG A 263 -3.96 11.96 11.43
C ARG A 263 -4.35 13.35 11.92
N ALA A 264 -4.86 13.47 13.15
CA ALA A 264 -5.16 14.76 13.76
C ALA A 264 -3.90 15.64 13.88
N ALA A 265 -2.80 15.10 14.42
CA ALA A 265 -1.54 15.84 14.53
C ALA A 265 -0.95 16.28 13.18
N SER A 266 -1.10 15.44 12.15
CA SER A 266 -0.64 15.75 10.78
C SER A 266 -1.48 16.83 10.11
N ALA A 267 -2.81 16.83 10.34
CA ALA A 267 -3.72 17.85 9.85
C ALA A 267 -3.45 19.22 10.51
N ASP A 268 -3.17 19.22 11.81
CA ASP A 268 -2.84 20.45 12.55
C ASP A 268 -1.48 21.03 12.11
N SER A 269 -0.49 20.18 11.81
CA SER A 269 0.80 20.61 11.26
C SER A 269 0.67 21.17 9.85
N ALA A 270 -0.14 20.56 8.99
CA ALA A 270 -0.40 21.05 7.63
C ALA A 270 -1.19 22.36 7.63
N ALA A 271 -2.08 22.57 8.61
CA ALA A 271 -2.82 23.83 8.77
C ALA A 271 -1.97 24.95 9.38
N ALA A 272 -0.93 24.64 10.15
CA ALA A 272 0.00 25.61 10.72
C ALA A 272 1.07 26.11 9.74
N GLU A 273 1.32 25.35 8.66
CA GLU A 273 2.30 25.66 7.61
C GLU A 273 1.69 26.31 6.35
N ALA A 274 0.35 26.43 6.28
CA ALA A 274 -0.40 27.05 5.18
C ALA A 274 -0.81 28.50 5.48
#